data_AF-A0A957ZP92-F1
#
_entry.id   AF-A0A957ZP92-F1
#
_cell.length_a   1.000
_cell.length_b   1.000
_cell.length_c   1.000
_cell.angle_alpha   90.00
_cell.angle_beta   90.00
_cell.angle_gamma   90.00
#
_symmetry.space_group_name_H-M   'P 1'
#
loop_
_entity.id
_entity.type
_entity.pdbx_description
1 polymer ?
#
loop_
_entity_poly.entity_id
_entity_poly.type
_entity_poly.pdbx_seq_one_letter_code
_entity_poly.pdbx_strand_id
1 'polypeptide(L)'
;PHLGQMGPLQMMRMEHREIEHLLETLLPQAKDADDAARLLLQAIQIARLHFNKEEQVLFVMAQHVLGAAGLAQLGQQWAGQRGVILNGDEPE
;
A
#
# COMPACT_ATOMS: atom_id res chain seq x y z
N PRO A 1 -11.22 16.29 13.71
CA PRO A 1 -11.15 15.28 12.63
C PRO A 1 -10.58 13.96 13.16
N HIS A 2 -11.45 12.97 13.36
CA HIS A 2 -11.11 11.67 13.95
C HIS A 2 -10.43 10.77 12.92
N LEU A 3 -9.13 10.98 12.68
CA LEU A 3 -8.30 10.10 11.83
C LEU A 3 -7.80 8.84 12.56
N GLY A 4 -8.11 8.69 13.86
CA GLY A 4 -7.56 7.64 14.72
C GLY A 4 -8.64 6.82 15.43
N GLN A 5 -8.51 5.49 15.29
CA GLN A 5 -9.15 4.39 16.01
C GLN A 5 -10.52 3.86 15.53
N MET A 6 -11.27 4.61 14.70
CA MET A 6 -12.41 4.11 13.90
C MET A 6 -12.60 4.96 12.63
N GLY A 7 -11.58 5.00 11.76
CA GLY A 7 -11.56 5.87 10.58
C GLY A 7 -10.98 5.19 9.32
N PRO A 8 -11.07 5.83 8.14
CA PRO A 8 -10.67 5.26 6.85
C PRO A 8 -9.27 4.63 6.83
N LEU A 9 -8.31 5.21 7.53
CA LEU A 9 -6.93 4.68 7.63
C LEU A 9 -6.85 3.32 8.35
N GLN A 10 -7.74 3.05 9.31
CA GLN A 10 -7.75 1.76 9.99
C GLN A 10 -8.26 0.65 9.07
N MET A 11 -9.27 0.95 8.25
CA MET A 11 -9.74 0.03 7.20
C MET A 11 -8.62 -0.28 6.22
N MET A 12 -7.90 0.74 5.74
CA MET A 12 -6.76 0.56 4.84
C MET A 12 -5.66 -0.31 5.46
N ARG A 13 -5.35 -0.13 6.74
CA ARG A 13 -4.41 -1.00 7.46
C ARG A 13 -4.94 -2.42 7.66
N MET A 14 -6.25 -2.61 7.82
CA MET A 14 -6.84 -3.95 7.87
C MET A 14 -6.69 -4.67 6.54
N GLU A 15 -6.91 -3.96 5.42
CA GLU A 15 -6.73 -4.50 4.08
C GLU A 15 -5.28 -4.89 3.81
N HIS A 16 -4.30 -4.08 4.25
CA HIS A 16 -2.88 -4.47 4.19
C HIS A 16 -2.63 -5.79 4.92
N ARG A 17 -3.09 -5.91 6.17
CA ARG A 17 -2.91 -7.15 6.95
C ARG A 17 -3.59 -8.36 6.31
N GLU A 18 -4.74 -8.17 5.67
CA GLU A 18 -5.43 -9.26 4.99
C GLU A 18 -4.67 -9.73 3.75
N ILE A 19 -4.13 -8.79 2.96
CA ILE A 19 -3.26 -9.11 1.82
C ILE A 19 -2.01 -9.86 2.30
N GLU A 20 -1.33 -9.35 3.34
CA GLU A 20 -0.17 -10.01 3.96
C GLU A 20 -0.52 -11.42 4.46
N HIS A 21 -1.64 -11.58 5.16
CA HIS A 21 -2.08 -12.88 5.67
C HIS A 21 -2.33 -13.89 4.55
N LEU A 22 -2.99 -13.47 3.46
CA LEU A 22 -3.23 -14.32 2.30
C LEU A 22 -1.91 -14.77 1.65
N LEU A 23 -0.96 -13.86 1.46
CA LEU A 23 0.29 -14.12 0.75
C LEU A 23 1.32 -14.87 1.60
N GLU A 24 1.48 -14.50 2.87
CA GLU A 24 2.56 -15.00 3.73
C GLU A 24 2.11 -16.17 4.61
N THR A 25 0.82 -16.24 4.96
CA THR A 25 0.32 -17.30 5.86
C THR A 25 -0.45 -18.35 5.09
N LEU A 26 -1.47 -17.97 4.30
CA LEU A 26 -2.38 -18.94 3.70
C LEU A 26 -1.82 -19.57 2.43
N LEU A 27 -1.23 -18.78 1.54
CA LEU A 27 -0.70 -19.28 0.27
C LEU A 27 0.36 -20.37 0.43
N PRO A 28 1.33 -20.31 1.38
CA PRO A 28 2.27 -21.40 1.61
C PRO A 28 1.63 -22.71 2.11
N GLN A 29 0.40 -22.66 2.61
CA GLN A 29 -0.37 -23.80 3.09
C GLN A 29 -1.35 -24.35 2.04
N ALA A 30 -1.36 -23.79 0.82
CA ALA A 30 -2.23 -24.24 -0.25
C ALA A 30 -1.99 -25.72 -0.57
N LYS A 31 -3.08 -26.47 -0.74
CA LYS A 31 -3.01 -27.93 -0.93
C LYS A 31 -2.61 -28.32 -2.35
N ASP A 32 -3.00 -27.50 -3.31
CA ASP A 32 -2.80 -27.71 -4.74
C ASP A 32 -2.80 -26.37 -5.49
N ALA A 33 -2.58 -26.44 -6.80
CA ALA A 33 -2.51 -25.26 -7.65
C ALA A 33 -3.85 -24.49 -7.71
N ASP A 34 -4.99 -25.18 -7.63
CA ASP A 34 -6.32 -24.55 -7.67
C ASP A 34 -6.59 -23.77 -6.38
N ASP A 35 -6.16 -24.31 -5.24
CA ASP A 35 -6.23 -23.65 -3.94
C ASP A 35 -5.33 -22.41 -3.89
N ALA A 36 -4.09 -22.53 -4.38
CA ALA A 36 -3.18 -21.41 -4.50
C ALA A 36 -3.75 -20.32 -5.42
N ALA A 37 -4.33 -20.69 -6.56
CA ALA A 37 -4.97 -19.76 -7.49
C ALA A 37 -6.14 -19.02 -6.85
N ARG A 38 -6.99 -19.70 -6.08
CA ARG A 38 -8.10 -19.04 -5.34
C ARG A 38 -7.59 -18.03 -4.33
N LEU A 39 -6.58 -18.38 -3.52
CA LEU A 39 -5.99 -17.48 -2.52
C LEU A 39 -5.35 -16.26 -3.17
N LEU A 40 -4.62 -16.45 -4.28
CA LEU A 40 -4.03 -15.35 -5.05
C LEU A 40 -5.10 -14.43 -5.67
N LEU A 41 -6.18 -15.00 -6.23
CA LEU A 41 -7.29 -14.20 -6.78
C LEU A 41 -7.96 -13.36 -5.70
N GLN A 42 -8.12 -13.89 -4.48
CA GLN A 42 -8.64 -13.15 -3.33
C GLN A 42 -7.70 -12.00 -2.95
N ALA A 43 -6.39 -12.24 -2.84
CA ALA A 43 -5.41 -11.20 -2.55
C ALA A 43 -5.43 -10.08 -3.61
N ILE A 44 -5.50 -10.45 -4.90
CA ILE A 44 -5.60 -9.50 -6.02
C ILE A 44 -6.88 -8.67 -5.93
N GLN A 45 -8.01 -9.29 -5.60
CA GLN A 45 -9.28 -8.57 -5.47
C GLN A 45 -9.20 -7.50 -4.38
N ILE A 46 -8.65 -7.85 -3.20
CA ILE A 46 -8.51 -6.92 -2.07
C ILE A 46 -7.52 -5.81 -2.44
N ALA A 47 -6.38 -6.15 -3.03
CA ALA A 47 -5.38 -5.17 -3.46
C ALA A 47 -5.96 -4.16 -4.46
N ARG A 48 -6.75 -4.60 -5.44
CA ARG A 48 -7.40 -3.69 -6.41
C ARG A 48 -8.37 -2.72 -5.74
N LEU A 49 -9.18 -3.21 -4.80
CA LEU A 49 -10.10 -2.35 -4.04
C LEU A 49 -9.33 -1.37 -3.16
N HIS A 50 -8.22 -1.80 -2.57
CA HIS A 50 -7.35 -0.98 -1.75
C HIS A 50 -6.69 0.14 -2.56
N PHE A 51 -6.03 -0.19 -3.67
CA PHE A 51 -5.37 0.79 -4.55
C PHE A 51 -6.36 1.81 -5.10
N ASN A 52 -7.60 1.40 -5.40
CA ASN A 52 -8.63 2.34 -5.82
C ASN A 52 -8.93 3.41 -4.74
N LYS A 53 -8.95 3.03 -3.46
CA LYS A 53 -9.11 3.97 -2.34
C LYS A 53 -7.89 4.86 -2.18
N GLU A 54 -6.69 4.30 -2.36
CA GLU A 54 -5.45 5.09 -2.32
C GLU A 54 -5.45 6.19 -3.39
N GLU A 55 -5.67 5.81 -4.65
CA GLU A 55 -5.63 6.72 -5.79
C GLU A 55 -6.73 7.78 -5.75
N GLN A 56 -7.97 7.36 -5.49
CA GLN A 56 -9.12 8.26 -5.61
C GLN A 56 -9.32 9.14 -4.37
N VAL A 57 -8.84 8.71 -3.20
CA VAL A 57 -9.10 9.39 -1.94
C VAL A 57 -7.80 9.77 -1.23
N LEU A 58 -6.98 8.78 -0.87
CA LEU A 58 -5.85 9.03 0.04
C LEU A 58 -4.79 9.93 -0.57
N PHE A 59 -4.36 9.67 -1.82
CA PHE A 59 -3.32 10.45 -2.49
C PHE A 59 -3.78 11.86 -2.79
N VAL A 60 -5.04 12.03 -3.19
CA VAL A 60 -5.66 13.36 -3.35
C VAL A 60 -5.62 14.11 -2.02
N MET A 61 -6.06 13.48 -0.92
CA MET A 61 -6.00 14.11 0.41
C MET A 61 -4.57 14.44 0.83
N ALA A 62 -3.61 13.54 0.61
CA ALA A 62 -2.20 13.74 0.93
C ALA A 62 -1.64 14.94 0.16
N GLN A 63 -1.97 15.09 -1.13
CA GLN A 63 -1.56 16.23 -1.94
C GLN A 63 -2.10 17.56 -1.40
N HIS A 64 -3.36 17.59 -0.94
CA HIS A 64 -3.97 18.80 -0.36
C HIS A 64 -3.36 19.16 1.01
N VAL A 65 -3.04 18.16 1.84
CA VAL A 65 -2.54 18.38 3.20
C VAL A 65 -1.04 18.70 3.22
N LEU A 66 -0.24 18.00 2.41
CA LEU A 66 1.23 18.06 2.47
C LEU A 66 1.83 18.99 1.41
N GLY A 67 1.13 19.21 0.29
CA GLY A 67 1.67 19.95 -0.85
C GLY A 67 2.87 19.26 -1.51
N ALA A 68 3.39 19.88 -2.58
CA ALA A 68 4.49 19.30 -3.36
C ALA A 68 5.79 19.14 -2.55
N ALA A 69 6.16 20.14 -1.74
CA ALA A 69 7.39 20.12 -0.95
C ALA A 69 7.38 19.01 0.12
N GLY A 70 6.27 18.85 0.83
CA GLY A 70 6.12 17.80 1.83
C GLY A 70 6.16 16.39 1.22
N LEU A 71 5.49 16.21 0.08
CA LEU A 71 5.55 14.94 -0.67
C LEU A 71 6.96 14.64 -1.17
N ALA A 72 7.68 15.63 -1.71
CA ALA A 72 9.06 15.46 -2.17
C ALA A 72 10.01 15.06 -1.03
N GLN A 73 9.89 15.70 0.13
CA GLN A 73 10.68 15.37 1.32
C GLN A 73 10.42 13.92 1.79
N LEU A 74 9.14 13.53 1.89
CA LEU A 74 8.78 12.16 2.29
C LEU A 74 9.22 11.12 1.26
N GLY A 75 9.15 11.46 -0.04
CA GLY A 75 9.66 10.63 -1.12
C GLY A 75 11.16 10.37 -1.01
N GLN A 76 11.97 11.40 -0.77
CA GLN A 76 13.41 11.27 -0.54
C GLN A 76 13.73 10.42 0.69
N GLN A 77 13.00 10.63 1.80
CA GLN A 77 13.18 9.82 3.02
C GLN A 77 12.87 8.34 2.78
N TRP A 78 11.74 8.05 2.12
CA TRP A 78 11.37 6.68 1.77
C TRP A 78 12.40 6.04 0.84
N ALA A 79 12.87 6.77 -0.16
CA ALA A 79 13.87 6.30 -1.12
C ALA A 79 15.18 5.94 -0.43
N GLY A 80 15.70 6.82 0.44
CA GLY A 80 16.90 6.56 1.23
C GLY A 80 16.78 5.35 2.16
N GLN A 81 15.60 5.13 2.77
CA GLN A 81 15.34 3.95 3.61
C GLN A 81 15.31 2.64 2.83
N ARG A 82 14.96 2.69 1.55
CA ARG A 82 14.75 1.50 0.70
C ARG A 82 15.85 1.31 -0.34
N GLY A 83 16.83 2.20 -0.43
CA GLY A 83 17.87 2.18 -1.46
C GLY A 83 17.34 2.41 -2.87
N VAL A 84 16.24 3.16 -3.01
CA VAL A 84 15.68 3.52 -4.31
C VAL A 84 16.36 4.80 -4.81
N ILE A 85 16.82 4.80 -6.06
CA ILE A 85 17.36 5.99 -6.71
C ILE A 85 16.19 6.76 -7.33
N LEU A 86 16.01 8.03 -6.95
CA LEU A 86 15.00 8.88 -7.56
C LEU A 86 15.60 9.60 -8.78
N ASN A 87 14.80 9.79 -9.83
CA ASN A 87 15.23 10.60 -10.98
C ASN A 87 15.55 12.03 -10.50
N GLY A 88 16.81 12.44 -10.66
CA GLY A 88 17.36 13.69 -10.13
C GLY A 88 18.50 13.52 -9.12
N ASP A 89 18.79 12.28 -8.70
CA ASP A 89 19.94 11.94 -7.84
C ASP A 89 21.19 11.51 -8.66
N GLU A 90 21.18 11.64 -9.99
CA GLU A 90 22.38 11.40 -10.81
C GLU A 90 23.46 12.42 -10.41
N PRO A 91 24.68 11.98 -10.03
CA PRO A 91 25.79 12.90 -9.85
C PRO A 91 26.13 13.54 -11.20
N GLU A 92 26.19 14.87 -11.25
CA GLU A 92 26.86 15.61 -12.34
C GLU A 92 28.33 15.17 -12.50
#